data_AF-A0A1F6ZQF4-F1
#
_entry.id   AF-A0A1F6ZQF4-F1
#
_cell.length_a   1.000
_cell.length_b   1.000
_cell.length_c   1.000
_cell.angle_alpha   90.00
_cell.angle_beta   90.00
_cell.angle_gamma   90.00
#
_symmetry.space_group_name_H-M   'P 1'
#
loop_
_entity.id
_entity.type
_entity.pdbx_description
1 polymer ?
#
loop_
_entity_poly.entity_id
_entity_poly.type
_entity_poly.pdbx_seq_one_letter_code
_entity_poly.pdbx_strand_id
1 'polypeptide(L)'
;MEDRIVKLLINRVAGFIIFLLVLVLLNIFITYIGFPLIREIVLFFNKNVLTLGIMLLLVVLGEIFMLLDFPFNLPGPLFNAAGAVVIIYFVLDIFELLMQLGEVTLPNIPFGLIFEIIAILVGVVILVTGYISIFKNMPRKIKRVAKKEEGKEEEEEDENRNREFEEAQEEAEKEEKAMKARKEEKQAKPLLKKKVKKVKVRR
;
A
#
# COMPACT_ATOMS: atom_id res chain seq x y z
N MET A 1 9.73 25.50 -5.57
CA MET A 1 8.71 24.48 -5.25
C MET A 1 7.44 25.17 -4.77
N GLU A 2 7.58 26.12 -3.85
CA GLU A 2 6.54 26.99 -3.29
C GLU A 2 5.66 27.66 -4.35
N ASP A 3 6.23 28.30 -5.38
CA ASP A 3 5.44 28.95 -6.44
C ASP A 3 4.47 28.00 -7.17
N ARG A 4 4.83 26.73 -7.31
CA ARG A 4 3.99 25.73 -7.99
C ARG A 4 2.81 25.33 -7.11
N ILE A 5 3.07 25.16 -5.81
CA ILE A 5 2.05 24.81 -4.81
C ILE A 5 1.06 25.98 -4.67
N VAL A 6 1.55 27.21 -4.55
CA VAL A 6 0.70 28.41 -4.44
C VAL A 6 -0.16 28.59 -5.69
N LYS A 7 0.41 28.45 -6.90
CA LYS A 7 -0.35 28.52 -8.15
C LYS A 7 -1.42 27.43 -8.24
N LEU A 8 -1.09 26.20 -7.84
CA LEU A 8 -2.04 25.08 -7.79
C LEU A 8 -3.20 25.39 -6.85
N LEU A 9 -2.89 25.81 -5.62
CA LEU A 9 -3.87 26.18 -4.60
C LEU A 9 -4.80 27.28 -5.09
N ILE A 10 -4.24 28.38 -5.62
CA ILE A 10 -5.04 29.50 -6.12
C ILE A 10 -5.98 29.03 -7.22
N ASN A 11 -5.51 28.24 -8.18
CA ASN A 11 -6.36 27.80 -9.29
C ASN A 11 -7.51 26.90 -8.82
N ARG A 12 -7.24 25.95 -7.92
CA ARG A 12 -8.24 25.00 -7.39
C ARG A 12 -9.25 25.71 -6.48
N VAL A 13 -8.76 26.52 -5.53
CA VAL A 13 -9.60 27.24 -4.57
C VAL A 13 -10.41 28.34 -5.27
N ALA A 14 -9.83 29.07 -6.22
CA ALA A 14 -10.57 30.08 -6.98
C ALA A 14 -11.73 29.46 -7.77
N GLY A 15 -11.50 28.32 -8.42
CA GLY A 15 -12.58 27.59 -9.11
C GLY A 15 -13.73 27.21 -8.16
N PHE A 16 -13.40 26.73 -6.96
CA PHE A 16 -14.42 26.40 -5.96
C PHE A 16 -15.14 27.63 -5.41
N ILE A 17 -14.44 28.74 -5.17
CA ILE A 17 -15.05 30.00 -4.74
C ILE A 17 -16.02 30.53 -5.81
N ILE A 18 -15.61 30.49 -7.08
CA ILE A 18 -16.48 30.89 -8.21
C ILE A 18 -17.71 29.99 -8.26
N PHE A 19 -17.54 28.67 -8.11
CA PHE A 19 -18.66 27.74 -8.02
C PHE A 19 -19.62 28.09 -6.88
N LEU A 20 -19.12 28.39 -5.67
CA LEU A 20 -19.96 28.79 -4.54
C LEU A 20 -20.70 30.10 -4.82
N LEU A 21 -20.04 31.07 -5.44
CA LEU A 21 -20.66 32.34 -5.81
C LEU A 21 -21.79 32.14 -6.81
N VAL A 22 -21.58 31.30 -7.83
CA VAL A 22 -22.62 30.90 -8.77
C VAL A 22 -23.77 30.20 -8.04
N LEU A 23 -23.48 29.30 -7.09
CA LEU A 23 -24.51 28.61 -6.32
C LEU A 23 -25.35 29.57 -5.46
N VAL A 24 -24.75 30.59 -4.86
CA VAL A 24 -25.47 31.65 -4.14
C VAL A 24 -26.38 32.43 -5.09
N LEU A 25 -25.89 32.80 -6.27
CA LEU A 25 -26.71 33.47 -7.28
C LEU A 25 -27.89 32.59 -7.72
N LEU A 26 -27.66 31.29 -7.92
CA LEU A 26 -28.72 30.34 -8.26
C LEU A 26 -29.77 30.23 -7.14
N ASN A 27 -29.36 30.21 -5.87
CA ASN A 27 -30.28 30.23 -4.72
C ASN A 27 -31.18 31.47 -4.70
N ILE A 28 -30.61 32.64 -5.03
CA ILE A 28 -31.40 33.87 -5.18
C ILE A 28 -32.37 33.72 -6.36
N PHE A 29 -31.87 33.23 -7.50
CA PHE A 29 -32.64 33.09 -8.73
C PHE A 29 -33.87 32.18 -8.59
N ILE A 30 -33.75 31.04 -7.91
CA ILE A 30 -34.89 30.11 -7.66
C ILE A 30 -35.98 30.68 -6.75
N THR A 31 -35.70 31.80 -6.07
CA THR A 31 -36.72 32.52 -5.28
C THR A 31 -37.64 33.35 -6.19
N TYR A 32 -37.10 33.87 -7.30
CA TYR A 32 -37.84 34.69 -8.26
C TYR A 32 -38.46 33.88 -9.40
N ILE A 33 -37.92 32.69 -9.67
CA ILE A 33 -38.28 31.90 -10.85
C ILE A 33 -38.84 30.54 -10.42
N GLY A 34 -40.07 30.27 -10.84
CA GLY A 34 -40.85 29.09 -10.46
C GLY A 34 -40.58 27.83 -11.28
N PHE A 35 -39.40 27.66 -11.89
CA PHE A 35 -39.09 26.44 -12.64
C PHE A 35 -38.70 25.29 -11.69
N PRO A 36 -39.50 24.21 -11.58
CA PRO A 36 -39.25 23.14 -10.62
C PRO A 36 -37.92 22.43 -10.86
N LEU A 37 -37.55 22.23 -12.13
CA LEU A 37 -36.31 21.53 -12.51
C LEU A 37 -35.06 22.26 -12.01
N ILE A 38 -35.01 23.60 -12.14
CA ILE A 38 -33.87 24.39 -11.66
C ILE A 38 -33.81 24.34 -10.13
N ARG A 39 -34.96 24.37 -9.46
CA ARG A 39 -35.04 24.26 -8.00
C ARG A 39 -34.44 22.94 -7.50
N GLU A 40 -34.79 21.81 -8.11
CA GLU A 40 -34.25 20.49 -7.72
C GLU A 40 -32.73 20.42 -7.90
N ILE A 41 -32.20 20.93 -9.02
CA ILE A 41 -30.76 20.98 -9.26
C ILE A 41 -30.05 21.84 -8.20
N VAL A 42 -30.62 22.99 -7.85
CA VAL A 42 -30.02 23.89 -6.85
C VAL A 42 -30.06 23.27 -5.45
N LEU A 43 -31.17 22.62 -5.09
CA LEU A 43 -31.30 21.87 -3.83
C LEU A 43 -30.29 20.72 -3.76
N PHE A 44 -30.10 19.99 -4.85
CA PHE A 44 -29.08 18.95 -4.97
C PHE A 44 -27.68 19.49 -4.67
N PHE A 45 -27.29 20.59 -5.32
CA PHE A 45 -25.98 21.19 -5.06
C PHE A 45 -25.84 21.68 -3.64
N ASN A 46 -26.84 22.37 -3.08
CA ASN A 46 -26.84 22.81 -1.68
C ASN A 46 -26.65 21.65 -0.69
N LYS A 47 -27.34 20.53 -0.90
CA LYS A 47 -27.19 19.31 -0.08
C LYS A 47 -25.77 18.74 -0.16
N ASN A 48 -25.13 18.85 -1.32
CA ASN A 48 -23.83 18.29 -1.61
C ASN A 48 -22.64 19.28 -1.53
N VAL A 49 -22.86 20.53 -1.09
CA VAL A 49 -21.79 21.54 -0.93
C VAL A 49 -20.67 20.99 -0.05
N LEU A 50 -21.01 20.28 1.04
CA LEU A 50 -20.02 19.70 1.94
C LEU A 50 -19.21 18.60 1.23
N THR A 51 -19.88 17.69 0.51
CA THR A 51 -19.22 16.62 -0.28
C THR A 51 -18.25 17.21 -1.30
N LEU A 52 -18.65 18.27 -2.01
CA LEU A 52 -17.79 18.99 -2.95
C LEU A 52 -16.58 19.64 -2.26
N GLY A 53 -16.77 20.20 -1.06
CA GLY A 53 -15.68 20.75 -0.25
C GLY A 53 -14.68 19.67 0.21
N ILE A 54 -15.18 18.52 0.69
CA ILE A 54 -14.33 17.38 1.08
C ILE A 54 -13.57 16.84 -0.13
N MET A 55 -14.24 16.69 -1.27
CA MET A 55 -13.63 16.26 -2.52
C MET A 55 -12.48 17.18 -2.93
N LEU A 56 -12.72 18.50 -2.94
CA LEU A 56 -11.68 19.49 -3.22
C LEU A 56 -10.50 19.35 -2.26
N LEU A 57 -10.78 19.25 -0.96
CA LEU A 57 -9.76 19.14 0.07
C LEU A 57 -8.89 17.89 -0.16
N LEU A 58 -9.50 16.73 -0.38
CA LEU A 58 -8.77 15.47 -0.60
C LEU A 58 -7.90 15.53 -1.85
N VAL A 59 -8.45 16.02 -2.97
CA VAL A 59 -7.71 16.14 -4.23
C VAL A 59 -6.55 17.12 -4.08
N VAL A 60 -6.79 18.29 -3.48
CA VAL A 60 -5.73 19.29 -3.27
C VAL A 60 -4.63 18.77 -2.35
N LEU A 61 -4.99 18.12 -1.24
CA LEU A 61 -4.00 17.51 -0.35
C LEU A 61 -3.19 16.46 -1.08
N GLY A 62 -3.83 15.59 -1.85
CA GLY A 62 -3.14 14.58 -2.67
C GLY A 62 -2.17 15.19 -3.68
N GLU A 63 -2.58 16.25 -4.38
CA GLU A 63 -1.71 16.99 -5.30
C GLU A 63 -0.53 17.65 -4.57
N ILE A 64 -0.75 18.26 -3.40
CA ILE A 64 0.31 18.89 -2.58
C ILE A 64 1.33 17.84 -2.15
N PHE A 65 0.88 16.73 -1.56
CA PHE A 65 1.78 15.67 -1.13
C PHE A 65 2.59 15.11 -2.31
N MET A 66 1.97 14.92 -3.48
CA MET A 66 2.67 14.47 -4.68
C MET A 66 3.76 15.43 -5.19
N LEU A 67 3.67 16.72 -4.86
CA LEU A 67 4.69 17.73 -5.20
C LEU A 67 5.87 17.77 -4.24
N LEU A 68 5.74 17.16 -3.06
CA LEU A 68 6.81 17.07 -2.07
C LEU A 68 7.82 15.98 -2.45
N ASP A 69 9.04 16.11 -1.93
CA ASP A 69 10.07 15.09 -2.11
C ASP A 69 9.81 13.88 -1.19
N PHE A 70 10.33 12.72 -1.59
CA PHE A 70 10.30 11.51 -0.77
C PHE A 70 10.99 11.78 0.58
N PRO A 71 10.39 11.39 1.73
CA PRO A 71 9.25 10.48 1.90
C PRO A 71 7.87 11.17 2.03
N PHE A 72 7.80 12.50 1.96
CA PHE A 72 6.58 13.25 2.22
C PHE A 72 5.52 13.11 1.13
N ASN A 73 5.85 12.54 -0.02
CA ASN A 73 4.89 12.22 -1.09
C ASN A 73 4.12 10.91 -0.91
N LEU A 74 4.50 10.06 0.04
CA LEU A 74 3.84 8.77 0.30
C LEU A 74 2.34 8.88 0.64
N PRO A 75 1.85 9.92 1.34
CA PRO A 75 0.42 10.08 1.57
C PRO A 75 -0.36 10.52 0.32
N GLY A 76 0.32 11.06 -0.70
CA GLY A 76 -0.32 11.63 -1.89
C GLY A 76 -1.27 10.67 -2.61
N PRO A 77 -0.85 9.44 -2.95
CA PRO A 77 -1.72 8.43 -3.56
C PRO A 77 -2.93 8.09 -2.70
N LEU A 78 -2.80 8.08 -1.36
CA LEU A 78 -3.90 7.78 -0.46
C LEU A 78 -4.98 8.87 -0.49
N PHE A 79 -4.59 10.15 -0.41
CA PHE A 79 -5.51 11.27 -0.53
C PHE A 79 -6.18 11.33 -1.91
N ASN A 80 -5.43 11.06 -2.98
CA ASN A 80 -5.98 11.01 -4.34
C ASN A 80 -6.99 9.86 -4.51
N ALA A 81 -6.70 8.68 -3.96
CA ALA A 81 -7.63 7.55 -4.01
C ALA A 81 -8.90 7.84 -3.20
N ALA A 82 -8.77 8.39 -1.99
CA ALA A 82 -9.92 8.79 -1.18
C ALA A 82 -10.77 9.86 -1.90
N GLY A 83 -10.13 10.87 -2.50
CA GLY A 83 -10.81 11.88 -3.30
C GLY A 83 -11.55 11.28 -4.49
N ALA A 84 -10.95 10.33 -5.20
CA ALA A 84 -11.59 9.64 -6.31
C ALA A 84 -12.80 8.79 -5.89
N VAL A 85 -12.72 8.12 -4.74
CA VAL A 85 -13.87 7.39 -4.17
C VAL A 85 -15.02 8.35 -3.87
N VAL A 86 -14.74 9.50 -3.25
CA VAL A 86 -15.74 10.55 -3.00
C VAL A 86 -16.33 11.09 -4.32
N ILE A 87 -15.52 11.26 -5.37
CA ILE A 87 -15.99 11.64 -6.71
C ILE A 87 -17.00 10.61 -7.24
N ILE A 88 -16.71 9.32 -7.11
CA ILE A 88 -17.59 8.26 -7.61
C ILE A 88 -18.94 8.29 -6.88
N TYR A 89 -18.95 8.49 -5.57
CA TYR A 89 -20.19 8.66 -4.81
C TYR A 89 -20.96 9.92 -5.24
N PHE A 90 -20.28 11.04 -5.46
CA PHE A 90 -20.93 12.25 -5.98
C PHE A 90 -21.53 12.03 -7.39
N VAL A 91 -20.87 11.25 -8.24
CA VAL A 91 -21.42 10.86 -9.54
C VAL A 91 -22.68 10.01 -9.38
N LEU A 92 -22.71 9.08 -8.41
CA LEU A 92 -23.92 8.32 -8.08
C LEU A 92 -25.06 9.24 -7.64
N ASP A 93 -24.77 10.24 -6.81
CA ASP A 93 -25.78 11.24 -6.40
C ASP A 93 -26.34 11.99 -7.62
N ILE A 94 -25.50 12.34 -8.61
CA ILE A 94 -25.96 12.94 -9.88
C ILE A 94 -26.88 11.97 -10.63
N PHE A 95 -26.53 10.69 -10.71
CA PHE A 95 -27.39 9.70 -11.35
C PHE A 95 -28.75 9.57 -10.65
N GLU A 96 -28.77 9.60 -9.32
CA GLU A 96 -30.02 9.60 -8.56
C GLU A 96 -30.88 10.84 -8.87
N LEU A 97 -30.27 12.03 -8.93
CA LEU A 97 -30.94 13.25 -9.36
C LEU A 97 -31.52 13.11 -10.77
N LEU A 98 -30.77 12.55 -11.72
CA LEU A 98 -31.23 12.35 -13.10
C LEU A 98 -32.41 11.38 -13.18
N MET A 99 -32.39 10.30 -12.40
CA MET A 99 -33.52 9.36 -12.33
C MET A 99 -34.77 10.00 -11.74
N GLN A 100 -34.61 10.84 -10.70
CA GLN A 100 -35.71 11.60 -10.10
C GLN A 100 -36.31 12.59 -11.10
N LEU A 101 -35.47 13.29 -11.88
CA LEU A 101 -35.92 14.26 -12.88
C LEU A 101 -36.53 13.62 -14.13
N GLY A 102 -36.06 12.43 -14.51
CA GLY A 102 -36.51 11.74 -15.72
C GLY A 102 -37.74 10.85 -15.53
N GLU A 103 -38.25 10.71 -14.29
CA GLU A 103 -39.29 9.74 -13.93
C GLU A 103 -38.96 8.30 -14.37
N VAL A 104 -37.68 8.01 -14.59
CA VAL A 104 -37.22 6.71 -15.09
C VAL A 104 -37.03 5.77 -13.92
N THR A 105 -37.97 4.85 -13.72
CA THR A 105 -37.79 3.72 -12.80
C THR A 105 -37.02 2.63 -13.52
N LEU A 106 -35.74 2.43 -13.16
CA LEU A 106 -34.98 1.27 -13.63
C LEU A 106 -35.36 0.03 -12.80
N PRO A 107 -35.84 -1.06 -13.43
CA PRO A 107 -36.23 -2.25 -12.68
C PRO A 107 -35.01 -2.98 -12.09
N ASN A 108 -34.95 -3.06 -10.76
CA ASN A 108 -34.15 -4.01 -9.96
C ASN A 108 -32.64 -4.10 -10.23
N ILE A 109 -32.01 -3.08 -10.84
CA ILE A 109 -30.55 -3.06 -10.96
C ILE A 109 -29.96 -2.58 -9.63
N PRO A 110 -29.08 -3.35 -8.96
CA PRO A 110 -28.44 -2.94 -7.71
C PRO A 110 -27.30 -1.94 -7.97
N PHE A 111 -27.65 -0.73 -8.43
CA PHE A 111 -26.68 0.32 -8.77
C PHE A 111 -25.69 0.58 -7.63
N GLY A 112 -26.15 0.60 -6.38
CA GLY A 112 -25.28 0.78 -5.22
C GLY A 112 -24.10 -0.22 -5.19
N LEU A 113 -24.37 -1.51 -5.42
CA LEU A 113 -23.35 -2.55 -5.39
C LEU A 113 -22.36 -2.43 -6.57
N ILE A 114 -22.86 -2.11 -7.76
CA ILE A 114 -22.01 -1.91 -8.95
C ILE A 114 -21.07 -0.71 -8.72
N PHE A 115 -21.60 0.41 -8.23
CA PHE A 115 -20.81 1.61 -7.97
C PHE A 115 -19.81 1.40 -6.82
N GLU A 116 -20.16 0.63 -5.79
CA GLU A 116 -19.25 0.30 -4.70
C GLU A 116 -18.05 -0.53 -5.19
N ILE A 117 -18.30 -1.53 -6.05
CA ILE A 117 -17.21 -2.30 -6.71
C ILE A 117 -16.35 -1.36 -7.57
N ILE A 118 -16.96 -0.48 -8.36
CA ILE A 118 -16.23 0.50 -9.19
C ILE A 118 -15.39 1.43 -8.31
N ALA A 119 -15.93 1.92 -7.19
CA ALA A 119 -15.22 2.79 -6.26
C ALA A 119 -13.96 2.10 -5.70
N ILE A 120 -14.08 0.84 -5.28
CA ILE A 120 -12.96 0.04 -4.78
C ILE A 120 -11.92 -0.15 -5.88
N LEU A 121 -12.34 -0.57 -7.09
CA LEU A 121 -11.42 -0.81 -8.21
C LEU A 121 -10.66 0.47 -8.60
N VAL A 122 -11.35 1.59 -8.76
CA VAL A 122 -10.73 2.87 -9.10
C VAL A 122 -9.78 3.31 -7.99
N GLY A 123 -10.18 3.17 -6.73
CA GLY A 123 -9.31 3.46 -5.58
C GLY A 123 -8.02 2.65 -5.60
N VAL A 124 -8.11 1.34 -5.84
CA VAL A 124 -6.94 0.44 -5.96
C VAL A 124 -6.05 0.84 -7.15
N VAL A 125 -6.63 1.13 -8.31
CA VAL A 125 -5.87 1.57 -9.50
C VAL A 125 -5.10 2.85 -9.22
N ILE A 126 -5.73 3.84 -8.56
CA ILE A 126 -5.07 5.11 -8.22
C ILE A 126 -3.96 4.90 -7.19
N LEU A 127 -4.17 4.06 -6.17
CA LEU A 127 -3.13 3.72 -5.20
C LEU A 127 -1.92 3.09 -5.89
N VAL A 128 -2.14 2.04 -6.68
CA VAL A 128 -1.06 1.29 -7.35
C VAL A 128 -0.29 2.20 -8.30
N THR A 129 -0.99 2.93 -9.18
CA THR A 129 -0.35 3.84 -10.13
C THR A 129 0.38 5.00 -9.44
N GLY A 130 -0.20 5.56 -8.38
CA GLY A 130 0.39 6.62 -7.57
C GLY A 130 1.69 6.18 -6.90
N TYR A 131 1.70 5.02 -6.23
CA TYR A 131 2.91 4.50 -5.60
C TYR A 131 3.98 4.13 -6.63
N ILE A 132 3.61 3.50 -7.76
CA ILE A 132 4.57 3.21 -8.85
C ILE A 132 5.24 4.51 -9.34
N SER A 133 4.48 5.60 -9.48
CA SER A 133 5.02 6.90 -9.89
C SER A 133 6.07 7.43 -8.93
N ILE A 134 5.82 7.33 -7.61
CA ILE A 134 6.75 7.77 -6.56
C ILE A 134 8.06 6.99 -6.64
N PHE A 135 7.99 5.66 -6.71
CA PHE A 135 9.19 4.80 -6.73
C PHE A 135 10.00 4.96 -8.02
N LYS A 136 9.34 5.19 -9.16
CA LYS A 136 10.03 5.47 -10.44
C LYS A 136 10.88 6.73 -10.35
N ASN A 137 10.34 7.78 -9.74
CA ASN A 137 10.97 9.11 -9.65
C ASN A 137 11.93 9.28 -8.47
N MET A 138 12.15 8.23 -7.66
CA MET A 138 13.05 8.29 -6.52
C MET A 138 14.49 8.65 -6.95
N PRO A 139 15.12 9.67 -6.35
CA PRO A 139 16.45 10.13 -6.74
C PRO A 139 17.49 9.02 -6.59
N ARG A 140 18.42 8.92 -7.56
CA ARG A 140 19.43 7.85 -7.66
C ARG A 140 20.27 7.65 -6.39
N LYS A 141 20.44 8.66 -5.54
CA LYS A 141 21.14 8.53 -4.25
C LYS A 141 20.36 7.66 -3.27
N ILE A 142 19.04 7.80 -3.17
CA ILE A 142 18.19 6.98 -2.29
C ILE A 142 18.08 5.55 -2.84
N LYS A 143 17.93 5.38 -4.17
CA LYS A 143 17.99 4.05 -4.81
C LYS A 143 19.28 3.29 -4.53
N ARG A 144 20.42 3.98 -4.39
CA ARG A 144 21.70 3.36 -4.04
C ARG A 144 21.81 2.99 -2.58
N VAL A 145 21.14 3.71 -1.67
CA VAL A 145 21.11 3.35 -0.25
C VAL A 145 20.18 2.14 -0.06
N ALA A 146 18.96 2.19 -0.60
CA ALA A 146 18.01 1.07 -0.55
C ALA A 146 18.60 -0.22 -1.16
N LYS A 147 19.21 -0.14 -2.34
CA LYS A 147 19.87 -1.31 -2.97
C LYS A 147 21.09 -1.81 -2.20
N LYS A 148 21.77 -0.93 -1.45
CA LYS A 148 22.94 -1.30 -0.64
C LYS A 148 22.53 -1.85 0.73
N GLU A 149 21.33 -1.55 1.21
CA GLU A 149 20.71 -2.21 2.37
C GLU A 149 20.20 -3.60 1.97
N GLU A 150 19.49 -3.74 0.84
CA GLU A 150 19.10 -5.05 0.30
C GLU A 150 20.30 -5.97 0.06
N GLY A 151 21.38 -5.46 -0.55
CA GLY A 151 22.59 -6.26 -0.78
C GLY A 151 23.38 -6.58 0.50
N LYS A 152 23.20 -5.81 1.58
CA LYS A 152 23.82 -6.10 2.88
C LYS A 152 23.06 -7.17 3.65
N GLU A 153 21.73 -7.16 3.58
CA GLU A 153 20.90 -8.22 4.15
C GLU A 153 21.16 -9.56 3.43
N GLU A 154 21.31 -9.55 2.10
CA GLU A 154 21.71 -10.75 1.35
C GLU A 154 23.13 -11.23 1.71
N GLU A 155 24.11 -10.33 1.86
CA GLU A 155 25.47 -10.69 2.29
C GLU A 155 25.50 -11.25 3.73
N GLU A 156 24.74 -10.67 4.67
CA GLU A 156 24.66 -11.16 6.05
C GLU A 156 23.96 -12.53 6.14
N GLU A 157 22.94 -12.79 5.32
CA GLU A 157 22.30 -14.10 5.25
C GLU A 157 23.21 -15.18 4.66
N ASP A 158 23.97 -14.87 3.60
CA ASP A 158 24.91 -15.82 3.00
C ASP A 158 26.11 -16.08 3.91
N GLU A 159 26.58 -15.08 4.66
CA GLU A 159 27.66 -15.26 5.64
C GLU A 159 27.21 -16.12 6.83
N ASN A 160 25.98 -15.93 7.32
CA ASN A 160 25.41 -16.80 8.37
C ASN A 160 25.21 -18.24 7.88
N ARG A 161 24.71 -18.44 6.66
CA ARG A 161 24.56 -19.79 6.07
C ARG A 161 25.90 -20.51 5.92
N ASN A 162 26.96 -19.81 5.54
CA ASN A 162 28.29 -20.41 5.45
C ASN A 162 28.84 -20.80 6.82
N ARG A 163 28.62 -20.00 7.87
CA ARG A 163 29.02 -20.35 9.23
C ARG A 163 28.27 -21.58 9.75
N GLU A 164 26.97 -21.68 9.51
CA GLU A 164 26.19 -22.88 9.86
C GLU A 164 26.73 -24.14 9.14
N PHE A 165 27.14 -24.02 7.88
CA PHE A 165 27.75 -25.12 7.13
C PHE A 165 29.13 -25.54 7.66
N GLU A 166 29.97 -24.59 8.06
CA GLU A 166 31.28 -24.87 8.66
C GLU A 166 31.14 -25.55 10.03
N GLU A 167 30.22 -25.07 10.87
CA GLU A 167 29.92 -25.68 12.17
C GLU A 167 29.41 -27.12 12.01
N ALA A 168 28.52 -27.37 11.04
CA ALA A 168 28.03 -28.71 10.74
C ALA A 168 29.13 -29.66 10.22
N GLN A 169 30.08 -29.16 9.43
CA GLN A 169 31.24 -29.96 8.99
C GLN A 169 32.17 -30.31 10.14
N GLU A 170 32.46 -29.35 11.03
CA GLU A 170 33.27 -29.60 12.22
C GLU A 170 32.62 -30.62 13.16
N GLU A 171 31.30 -30.54 13.37
CA GLU A 171 30.57 -31.53 14.17
C GLU A 171 30.65 -32.92 13.53
N ALA A 172 30.41 -33.03 12.23
CA ALA A 172 30.51 -34.31 11.51
C ALA A 172 31.92 -34.91 11.59
N GLU A 173 32.96 -34.09 11.48
CA GLU A 173 34.36 -34.55 11.55
C GLU A 173 34.73 -34.99 12.99
N LYS A 174 34.25 -34.28 14.00
CA LYS A 174 34.38 -34.67 15.42
C LYS A 174 33.64 -35.98 15.69
N GLU A 175 32.46 -36.16 15.12
CA GLU A 175 31.68 -37.40 15.24
C GLU A 175 32.38 -38.58 14.55
N GLU A 176 32.94 -38.37 13.36
CA GLU A 176 33.70 -39.39 12.63
C GLU A 176 34.96 -39.82 13.40
N LYS A 177 35.71 -38.85 13.94
CA LYS A 177 36.89 -39.11 14.79
C LYS A 177 36.49 -39.87 16.07
N ALA A 178 35.40 -39.50 16.73
CA ALA A 178 34.88 -40.20 17.91
C ALA A 178 34.40 -41.62 17.57
N MET A 179 33.81 -41.82 16.40
CA MET A 179 33.35 -43.13 15.94
C MET A 179 34.52 -44.07 15.58
N LYS A 180 35.61 -43.53 15.00
CA LYS A 180 36.87 -44.26 14.77
C LYS A 180 37.53 -44.67 16.09
N ALA A 181 37.66 -43.75 17.05
CA ALA A 181 38.21 -44.05 18.38
C ALA A 181 37.42 -45.15 19.13
N ARG A 182 36.08 -45.11 19.06
CA ARG A 182 35.22 -46.16 19.64
C ARG A 182 35.38 -47.52 18.95
N LYS A 183 35.68 -47.55 17.64
CA LYS A 183 35.95 -48.81 16.90
C LYS A 183 37.29 -49.41 17.30
N GLU A 184 38.33 -48.59 17.47
CA GLU A 184 39.66 -49.04 17.94
C GLU A 184 39.62 -49.56 19.39
N GLU A 185 38.91 -48.89 20.28
CA GLU A 185 38.77 -49.32 21.68
C GLU A 185 38.01 -50.67 21.80
N LYS A 186 37.02 -50.90 20.93
CA LYS A 186 36.31 -52.19 20.84
C LYS A 186 37.17 -53.32 20.27
N GLN A 187 38.13 -53.02 19.39
CA GLN A 187 39.08 -53.99 18.85
C GLN A 187 40.27 -54.29 19.78
N ALA A 188 40.60 -53.40 20.72
CA ALA A 188 41.65 -53.64 21.72
C ALA A 188 41.19 -54.52 22.91
N LYS A 189 39.89 -54.53 23.23
CA LYS A 189 39.32 -55.29 24.36
C LYS A 189 39.33 -56.84 24.25
N PRO A 190 39.45 -57.52 23.09
CA PRO A 190 39.55 -58.99 23.04
C PRO A 190 40.95 -59.53 23.41
N LEU A 191 42.01 -58.70 23.35
CA LEU A 191 43.39 -59.18 23.51
C LEU A 191 43.89 -59.24 24.95
N LEU A 192 43.25 -58.52 25.89
CA LEU A 192 43.60 -58.60 27.32
C LEU A 192 42.93 -59.79 28.06
N LYS A 193 41.87 -60.39 27.52
CA LYS A 193 41.23 -61.58 28.14
C LYS A 193 41.94 -62.91 27.82
N LYS A 194 42.87 -62.97 26.86
CA LYS A 194 43.60 -64.21 26.51
C LYS A 194 44.92 -64.43 27.26
N LYS A 195 45.50 -63.43 27.93
CA LYS A 195 46.77 -63.59 28.68
C LYS A 195 46.63 -64.03 30.15
N VAL A 196 45.43 -64.07 30.73
CA VAL A 196 45.23 -64.51 32.13
C VAL A 196 44.93 -66.01 32.25
N LYS A 197 44.69 -66.72 31.14
CA LYS A 197 44.22 -68.12 31.15
C LYS A 197 45.21 -69.09 30.51
N LYS A 198 46.49 -69.07 30.92
CA LYS A 198 47.45 -70.19 30.69
C LYS A 198 48.72 -70.09 31.57
N VAL A 199 48.57 -69.75 32.86
CA VAL A 199 49.58 -70.02 33.90
C VAL A 199 48.88 -70.68 35.10
N LYS A 200 48.33 -71.86 34.86
CA LYS A 200 47.86 -72.85 35.83
C LYS A 200 47.62 -74.07 34.94
N VAL A 201 48.51 -75.05 34.88
CA VAL A 201 48.70 -76.07 35.91
C VAL A 201 50.13 -76.62 35.82
N ARG A 202 50.86 -76.56 36.96
CA ARG A 202 51.93 -77.49 37.32
C ARG A 202 51.27 -78.65 38.05
N ARG A 203 51.54 -79.88 37.64
CA ARG A 203 52.10 -80.98 38.44
C ARG A 203 52.13 -82.25 37.60
#